data_AF-A0A356THM4-F1
#
_entry.id   AF-A0A356THM4-F1
#
_cell.length_a   1.000
_cell.length_b   1.000
_cell.length_c   1.000
_cell.angle_alpha   90.00
_cell.angle_beta   90.00
_cell.angle_gamma   90.00
#
_symmetry.space_group_name_H-M   'P 1'
#
loop_
_entity.id
_entity.type
_entity.pdbx_description
1 polymer ?
#
loop_
_entity_poly.entity_id
_entity_poly.type
_entity_poly.pdbx_seq_one_letter_code
_entity_poly.pdbx_strand_id
1 'polypeptide(L)' 'REVLETLTDREKEILRMRFGMDGEEEHTLTDVGDKFGLSRERIRQLQVQALRKLREARGGILEDFAEV' A
#
# COMPACT_ATOMS: atom_id res chain seq x y z
N ARG A 1 -3.63 17.18 2.87
CA ARG A 1 -4.67 16.71 1.93
C ARG A 1 -4.45 15.21 1.75
N GLU A 2 -5.44 14.41 2.09
CA GLU A 2 -5.26 13.02 2.49
C GLU A 2 -4.84 12.15 1.30
N VAL A 3 -3.72 11.45 1.43
CA VAL A 3 -3.15 10.57 0.39
C VAL A 3 -4.14 9.48 -0.04
N LEU A 4 -4.96 9.05 0.93
CA LEU A 4 -6.01 8.07 0.76
C LEU A 4 -7.12 8.58 -0.17
N GLU A 5 -7.40 9.88 -0.25
CA GLU A 5 -8.47 10.43 -1.12
C GLU A 5 -8.17 10.23 -2.62
N THR A 6 -6.91 10.07 -3.01
CA THR A 6 -6.50 9.85 -4.41
C THR A 6 -6.48 8.38 -4.84
N LEU A 7 -6.76 7.47 -3.91
CA LEU A 7 -6.78 6.04 -4.15
C LEU A 7 -8.23 5.58 -4.29
N THR A 8 -8.45 4.64 -5.20
CA THR A 8 -9.74 3.94 -5.26
C THR A 8 -9.97 3.17 -3.96
N ASP A 9 -11.22 2.90 -3.60
CA ASP A 9 -11.52 2.18 -2.36
C ASP A 9 -10.86 0.79 -2.34
N ARG A 10 -10.75 0.15 -3.51
CA ARG A 10 -10.01 -1.11 -3.70
C ARG A 10 -8.52 -0.97 -3.40
N GLU A 11 -7.88 0.12 -3.84
CA GLU A 11 -6.46 0.38 -3.54
C GLU A 11 -6.26 0.70 -2.06
N LYS A 12 -7.17 1.43 -1.42
CA LYS A 12 -7.13 1.66 0.03
C LYS A 12 -7.19 0.34 0.79
N GLU A 13 -8.08 -0.57 0.41
CA GLU A 13 -8.22 -1.87 1.07
C GLU A 13 -7.01 -2.78 0.87
N ILE A 14 -6.44 -2.81 -0.35
CA ILE A 14 -5.16 -3.49 -0.62
C ILE A 14 -4.05 -3.00 0.30
N LEU A 15 -3.97 -1.68 0.53
CA LEU A 15 -2.93 -1.09 1.38
C LEU A 15 -3.22 -1.31 2.87
N ARG A 16 -4.47 -1.26 3.30
CA ARG A 16 -4.86 -1.59 4.69
C ARG A 16 -4.42 -3.00 5.05
N MET A 17 -4.75 -3.98 4.22
CA MET A 17 -4.30 -5.36 4.39
C MET A 17 -2.78 -5.50 4.34
N ARG A 18 -2.12 -4.80 3.42
CA ARG A 18 -0.67 -4.93 3.26
C ARG A 18 0.10 -4.39 4.47
N PHE A 19 -0.39 -3.31 5.08
CA PHE A 19 0.28 -2.60 6.18
C PHE A 19 -0.38 -2.80 7.55
N GLY A 20 -1.37 -3.71 7.65
CA GLY A 20 -2.07 -3.99 8.91
C GLY A 20 -2.75 -2.75 9.51
N MET A 21 -3.34 -1.90 8.66
CA MET A 21 -4.03 -0.68 9.12
C MET A 21 -5.46 -0.99 9.56
N ASP A 22 -6.07 -0.09 10.33
CA ASP A 22 -7.46 -0.18 10.79
C ASP A 22 -7.80 -1.48 11.57
N GLY A 23 -6.79 -2.09 12.21
CA GLY A 23 -6.94 -3.30 13.00
C GLY A 23 -6.87 -4.61 12.21
N GLU A 24 -6.53 -4.55 10.92
CA GLU A 24 -6.21 -5.74 10.13
C GLU A 24 -4.78 -6.23 10.41
N GLU A 25 -4.55 -7.54 10.21
CA GLU A 25 -3.19 -8.11 10.23
C GLU A 25 -2.43 -7.76 8.93
N GLU A 26 -1.11 -7.64 9.03
CA GLU A 26 -0.27 -7.49 7.83
C GLU A 26 -0.27 -8.76 6.98
N HIS A 27 -0.62 -8.62 5.71
CA HIS A 27 -0.61 -9.70 4.72
C HIS A 27 0.58 -9.58 3.77
N THR A 28 1.05 -10.70 3.23
CA THR A 28 2.13 -10.68 2.22
C THR A 28 1.61 -10.19 0.87
N LEU A 29 2.52 -9.79 -0.02
CA LEU A 29 2.16 -9.42 -1.40
C LEU A 29 1.43 -10.54 -2.15
N THR A 30 1.73 -11.80 -1.82
CA THR A 30 1.10 -12.96 -2.43
C THR A 30 -0.32 -13.14 -1.90
N ASP A 31 -0.52 -13.09 -0.57
CA ASP A 31 -1.84 -13.27 0.03
C ASP A 31 -2.83 -12.20 -0.43
N VAL A 32 -2.37 -10.95 -0.50
CA VAL A 32 -3.15 -9.83 -1.03
C VAL A 32 -3.40 -10.02 -2.54
N GLY A 33 -2.39 -10.47 -3.29
CA GLY A 33 -2.53 -10.77 -4.72
C GLY A 33 -3.63 -11.81 -4.96
N ASP A 34 -3.59 -12.92 -4.24
CA ASP A 34 -4.55 -14.01 -4.35
C ASP A 34 -5.97 -13.56 -3.98
N LYS A 35 -6.14 -12.78 -2.89
CA LYS A 35 -7.45 -12.26 -2.47
C LYS A 35 -8.06 -11.30 -3.50
N PHE A 36 -7.23 -10.46 -4.14
CA PHE A 36 -7.72 -9.44 -5.08
C PHE A 36 -7.64 -9.89 -6.55
N GLY A 37 -7.20 -11.11 -6.86
CA GLY A 37 -7.00 -11.59 -8.22
C GLY A 37 -5.94 -10.80 -9.00
N LEU A 38 -4.90 -10.35 -8.29
CA LEU A 38 -3.81 -9.54 -8.84
C LEU A 38 -2.50 -10.28 -8.71
N SER A 39 -1.58 -10.05 -9.64
CA SER A 39 -0.23 -10.58 -9.50
C SER A 39 0.50 -9.93 -8.32
N ARG A 40 1.45 -10.66 -7.73
CA ARG A 40 2.35 -10.15 -6.70
C ARG A 40 3.01 -8.84 -7.10
N GLU A 41 3.47 -8.72 -8.35
CA GLU A 41 4.10 -7.49 -8.85
C GLU A 41 3.12 -6.32 -8.93
N ARG A 42 1.84 -6.59 -9.23
CA ARG A 42 0.82 -5.53 -9.22
C ARG A 42 0.60 -4.98 -7.81
N ILE A 43 0.57 -5.85 -6.79
CA ILE A 43 0.49 -5.41 -5.38
C ILE A 43 1.74 -4.60 -5.00
N ARG A 44 2.93 -5.05 -5.42
CA ARG A 44 4.19 -4.32 -5.21
C ARG A 44 4.15 -2.90 -5.80
N GLN A 45 3.65 -2.77 -7.03
CA GLN A 45 3.49 -1.47 -7.70
C GLN A 45 2.55 -0.55 -6.93
N LEU A 46 1.40 -1.07 -6.48
CA LEU A 46 0.44 -0.30 -5.69
C LEU A 46 1.06 0.17 -4.36
N GLN A 47 1.83 -0.71 -3.70
CA GLN A 47 2.57 -0.35 -2.48
C GLN A 47 3.56 0.79 -2.74
N VAL A 48 4.38 0.71 -3.79
CA VAL A 48 5.35 1.76 -4.15
C VAL A 48 4.64 3.07 -4.48
N GLN A 49 3.54 3.03 -5.25
CA GLN A 49 2.76 4.22 -5.58
C GLN A 49 2.17 4.88 -4.33
N ALA A 50 1.65 4.09 -3.41
CA ALA A 50 1.12 4.59 -2.15
C ALA A 50 2.22 5.22 -1.27
N LEU A 51 3.35 4.53 -1.11
CA LEU A 51 4.50 5.06 -0.35
C LEU A 51 5.05 6.35 -0.95
N ARG A 52 5.15 6.43 -2.28
CA ARG A 52 5.58 7.66 -2.97
C ARG A 52 4.62 8.82 -2.69
N LYS A 53 3.32 8.60 -2.82
CA LYS A 53 2.29 9.60 -2.52
C LYS A 53 2.29 9.99 -1.03
N LEU A 54 2.52 9.04 -0.12
CA LEU A 54 2.66 9.30 1.32
C LEU A 54 3.86 10.19 1.60
N ARG A 55 5.00 9.95 0.95
CA ARG A 55 6.20 10.79 1.05
C ARG A 55 5.96 12.21 0.54
N GLU A 56 5.30 12.34 -0.61
CA GLU A 56 4.94 13.64 -1.24
C GLU A 56 3.98 14.45 -0.36
N ALA A 57 3.01 13.81 0.29
CA ALA A 57 2.02 14.49 1.12
C ALA A 57 2.49 14.81 2.55
N ARG A 58 3.46 14.05 3.09
CA ARG A 58 4.02 14.29 4.44
C ARG A 58 5.32 15.10 4.47
N GLY A 59 5.88 15.47 3.32
CA GLY A 59 7.11 16.26 3.28
C GLY A 59 8.36 15.51 3.77
N GLY A 60 8.48 14.21 3.44
CA GLY A 60 9.76 13.48 3.54
C GLY A 60 10.08 12.76 4.86
N ILE A 61 9.24 11.84 5.35
CA ILE A 61 9.54 11.05 6.57
C ILE A 61 9.51 9.52 6.33
N LEU A 62 9.56 9.04 5.09
CA LEU A 62 9.49 7.59 4.81
C LEU A 62 10.58 7.17 3.81
N GLU A 63 11.85 7.31 4.19
CA GLU A 63 13.00 6.86 3.38
C GLU A 63 13.36 5.37 3.56
N ASP A 64 12.84 4.67 4.58
CA ASP A 64 13.46 3.41 5.05
C ASP A 64 12.79 2.08 4.67
N PHE A 65 11.74 2.04 3.86
CA PHE A 65 11.05 0.77 3.53
C PHE A 65 11.29 0.24 2.11
N ALA A 66 12.22 0.83 1.35
CA ALA A 66 12.47 0.47 -0.04
C ALA A 66 13.59 -0.58 -0.25
N GLU A 67 14.31 -1.00 0.78
CA GLU A 67 15.39 -1.98 0.69
C GLU A 67 15.04 -3.29 1.41
N VAL A 68 14.12 -4.09 0.85
CA VAL A 68 14.06 -5.56 1.07
C VAL A 68 13.63 -6.26 -0.20
#